data_AF-A0A9D7T0K0-F1
#
_entry.id   AF-A0A9D7T0K0-F1
#
_cell.length_a   1.000
_cell.length_b   1.000
_cell.length_c   1.000
_cell.angle_alpha   90.00
_cell.angle_beta   90.00
_cell.angle_gamma   90.00
#
_symmetry.space_group_name_H-M   'P 1'
#
loop_
_entity.id
_entity.type
_entity.pdbx_description
1 polymer ?
#
loop_
_entity_poly.entity_id
_entity_poly.type
_entity_poly.pdbx_seq_one_letter_code
_entity_poly.pdbx_strand_id
1 'polypeptide(L)'
;MKNIPVLNVCETSLAAAYEKALVSLHENGVRFRTQYDKPGDPLSLDCTLNLTVLDPLSEPMIHKAFPGGIEDLREYVMELSGAKDHWVKNLNDPADTRWEYTYHGRLANYGSWQEKQDGKPVRAGGFSIDQVEGVIAKLVKQPFTRQAQMITWMPNIDLECYDPPCLQSLWYRLMEDETDGVSWLNCNIRFRSNDAWGASFMNMFGFIIFSRDVIAAEISRRTGKTIKLGRLNWQADSYHIYGKDIADAKKRLFDRLSQGTLADRSYEFTDPTIQEMYTEAEAAAREKIADYDRNH
;
A
#
# COMPACT_ATOMS: atom_id res chain seq x y z
N MET A 1 -14.33 21.63 -20.90
CA MET A 1 -13.53 20.43 -21.26
C MET A 1 -13.80 19.37 -20.20
N LYS A 2 -14.08 18.11 -20.57
CA LYS A 2 -14.24 17.01 -19.60
C LYS A 2 -12.87 16.38 -19.38
N ASN A 3 -12.31 16.53 -18.19
CA ASN A 3 -10.99 16.01 -17.81
C ASN A 3 -11.08 15.27 -16.47
N ILE A 4 -10.12 14.39 -16.20
CA ILE A 4 -9.87 13.85 -14.87
C ILE A 4 -9.17 14.95 -14.06
N PRO A 5 -9.70 15.36 -12.90
CA PRO A 5 -9.09 16.42 -12.09
C PRO A 5 -7.82 15.91 -11.39
N VAL A 6 -6.85 16.79 -11.18
CA VAL A 6 -5.65 16.51 -10.37
C VAL A 6 -5.82 17.17 -9.01
N LEU A 7 -5.97 16.36 -7.96
CA LEU A 7 -6.17 16.83 -6.60
C LEU A 7 -4.88 16.75 -5.80
N ASN A 8 -4.62 17.75 -4.97
CA ASN A 8 -3.43 17.81 -4.11
C ASN A 8 -3.88 17.87 -2.65
N VAL A 9 -3.32 17.00 -1.83
CA VAL A 9 -3.59 16.93 -0.39
C VAL A 9 -2.26 16.95 0.36
N CYS A 10 -2.21 17.72 1.44
CA CYS A 10 -1.08 17.75 2.35
C CYS A 10 -1.64 17.86 3.78
N GLU A 11 -1.25 16.92 4.63
CA GLU A 11 -1.62 16.87 6.05
C GLU A 11 -0.47 16.29 6.88
N THR A 12 -0.55 16.46 8.19
CA THR A 12 0.50 15.99 9.10
C THR A 12 0.47 14.48 9.27
N SER A 13 -0.68 13.92 9.68
CA SER A 13 -0.83 12.49 9.99
C SER A 13 -1.52 11.71 8.87
N LEU A 14 -1.37 10.38 8.90
CA LEU A 14 -1.99 9.48 7.93
C LEU A 14 -3.52 9.58 7.95
N ALA A 15 -4.14 9.57 9.13
CA ALA A 15 -5.60 9.62 9.24
C ALA A 15 -6.17 10.93 8.67
N ALA A 16 -5.52 12.06 8.96
CA ALA A 16 -5.91 13.37 8.43
C ALA A 16 -5.78 13.42 6.91
N ALA A 17 -4.64 12.95 6.36
CA ALA A 17 -4.39 12.94 4.93
C ALA A 17 -5.40 12.08 4.17
N TYR A 18 -5.71 10.89 4.70
CA TYR A 18 -6.68 9.97 4.11
C TYR A 18 -8.10 10.56 4.09
N GLU A 19 -8.58 11.11 5.23
CA GLU A 19 -9.90 11.76 5.28
C GLU A 19 -9.97 12.92 4.28
N LYS A 20 -8.96 13.79 4.26
CA LYS A 20 -8.93 14.94 3.34
C LYS A 20 -8.89 14.51 1.87
N ALA A 21 -8.21 13.42 1.53
CA ALA A 21 -8.24 12.87 0.16
C ALA A 21 -9.62 12.33 -0.22
N LEU A 22 -10.32 11.63 0.68
CA LEU A 22 -11.68 11.18 0.44
C LEU A 22 -12.66 12.35 0.24
N VAL A 23 -12.57 13.37 1.11
CA VAL A 23 -13.40 14.57 1.00
C VAL A 23 -13.11 15.31 -0.30
N SER A 24 -11.83 15.51 -0.63
CA SER A 24 -11.44 16.19 -1.86
C SER A 24 -11.93 15.46 -3.11
N LEU A 25 -11.81 14.12 -3.16
CA LEU A 25 -12.36 13.29 -4.24
C LEU A 25 -13.89 13.39 -4.31
N HIS A 26 -14.59 13.36 -3.17
CA HIS A 26 -16.05 13.46 -3.13
C HIS A 26 -16.56 14.81 -3.66
N GLU A 27 -15.89 15.91 -3.33
CA GLU A 27 -16.30 17.25 -3.72
C GLU A 27 -15.86 17.64 -5.13
N ASN A 28 -14.66 17.21 -5.54
CA ASN A 28 -13.98 17.73 -6.73
C ASN A 28 -13.66 16.66 -7.78
N GLY A 29 -13.95 15.39 -7.49
CA GLY A 29 -13.77 14.28 -8.42
C GLY A 29 -14.74 14.32 -9.60
N VAL A 30 -14.44 13.52 -10.62
CA VAL A 30 -15.32 13.37 -11.78
C VAL A 30 -16.10 12.06 -11.70
N ARG A 31 -17.33 12.05 -12.22
CA ARG A 31 -18.10 10.83 -12.41
C ARG A 31 -17.62 10.10 -13.66
N PHE A 32 -17.13 8.88 -13.51
CA PHE A 32 -16.60 8.10 -14.62
C PHE A 32 -16.89 6.60 -14.44
N ARG A 33 -16.94 5.88 -15.56
CA ARG A 33 -17.19 4.43 -15.58
C ARG A 33 -15.88 3.67 -15.44
N THR A 34 -15.93 2.46 -14.90
CA THR A 34 -14.80 1.54 -14.81
C THR A 34 -15.12 0.21 -15.50
N GLN A 35 -14.10 -0.58 -15.79
CA GLN A 35 -14.26 -1.94 -16.32
C GLN A 35 -14.86 -2.94 -15.31
N TYR A 36 -14.97 -2.53 -14.03
CA TYR A 36 -15.49 -3.35 -12.93
C TYR A 36 -16.96 -3.02 -12.59
N ASP A 37 -17.53 -1.98 -13.21
CA ASP A 37 -18.93 -1.58 -12.99
C ASP A 37 -19.87 -2.65 -13.57
N LYS A 38 -20.86 -3.09 -12.78
CA LYS A 38 -21.92 -4.00 -13.23
C LYS A 38 -23.09 -3.23 -13.85
N PRO A 39 -23.95 -3.88 -14.66
CA PRO A 39 -25.16 -3.24 -15.18
C PRO A 39 -26.02 -2.67 -14.04
N GLY A 40 -26.24 -1.36 -14.06
CA GLY A 40 -27.01 -0.64 -13.05
C GLY A 40 -26.18 0.02 -11.94
N ASP A 41 -24.87 -0.24 -11.86
CA ASP A 41 -24.00 0.45 -10.92
C ASP A 41 -23.94 1.96 -11.25
N PRO A 42 -23.98 2.85 -10.23
CA PRO A 42 -23.71 4.26 -10.43
C PRO A 42 -22.32 4.51 -11.02
N LEU A 43 -22.10 5.69 -11.60
CA LEU A 43 -20.74 6.08 -12.00
C LEU A 43 -19.85 6.28 -10.76
N SER A 44 -18.66 5.68 -10.83
CA SER A 44 -17.58 5.86 -9.86
C SER A 44 -17.12 7.33 -9.78
N LEU A 45 -16.56 7.71 -8.65
CA LEU A 45 -15.80 8.96 -8.51
C LEU A 45 -14.35 8.69 -8.86
N ASP A 46 -13.70 9.57 -9.61
CA ASP A 46 -12.30 9.42 -10.01
C ASP A 46 -11.55 10.76 -9.99
N CYS A 47 -10.28 10.72 -9.62
CA CYS A 47 -9.31 11.80 -9.83
C CYS A 47 -7.89 11.25 -9.95
N THR A 48 -6.95 12.06 -10.45
CA THR A 48 -5.53 11.85 -10.15
C THR A 48 -5.23 12.50 -8.80
N LEU A 49 -4.60 11.76 -7.89
CA LEU A 49 -4.26 12.25 -6.55
C LEU A 49 -2.75 12.41 -6.36
N ASN A 50 -2.36 13.53 -5.75
CA ASN A 50 -1.04 13.75 -5.17
C ASN A 50 -1.19 14.11 -3.69
N LEU A 51 -1.01 13.12 -2.81
CA LEU A 51 -1.15 13.25 -1.36
C LEU A 51 0.22 13.28 -0.70
N THR A 52 0.38 14.12 0.31
CA THR A 52 1.57 14.17 1.18
C THR A 52 1.18 14.02 2.64
N VAL A 53 1.82 13.07 3.33
CA VAL A 53 1.80 12.95 4.79
C VAL A 53 3.15 13.45 5.30
N LEU A 54 3.14 14.54 6.07
CA LEU A 54 4.38 15.18 6.53
C LEU A 54 5.11 14.33 7.57
N ASP A 55 4.36 13.73 8.49
CA ASP A 55 4.86 12.80 9.50
C ASP A 55 4.02 11.52 9.50
N PRO A 56 4.42 10.49 8.73
CA PRO A 56 3.63 9.28 8.53
C PRO A 56 3.44 8.43 9.79
N LEU A 57 4.18 8.69 10.88
CA LEU A 57 4.04 7.99 12.16
C LEU A 57 3.39 8.85 13.24
N SER A 58 3.03 10.10 12.93
CA SER A 58 2.31 10.98 13.86
C SER A 58 0.87 10.54 14.12
N GLU A 59 0.39 10.88 15.32
CA GLU A 59 -0.99 10.63 15.71
C GLU A 59 -1.94 11.78 15.30
N PRO A 60 -3.23 11.49 15.08
CA PRO A 60 -3.80 10.14 15.00
C PRO A 60 -3.41 9.46 13.67
N MET A 61 -2.95 8.22 13.75
CA MET A 61 -2.45 7.47 12.58
C MET A 61 -3.56 6.64 11.91
N ILE A 62 -4.47 6.05 12.68
CA ILE A 62 -5.45 5.10 12.14
C ILE A 62 -6.82 5.76 11.96
N HIS A 63 -7.32 5.84 10.73
CA HIS A 63 -8.68 6.30 10.47
C HIS A 63 -9.68 5.13 10.59
N LYS A 64 -10.88 5.36 11.13
CA LYS A 64 -11.90 4.30 11.34
C LYS A 64 -12.68 3.92 10.08
N ALA A 65 -12.59 4.73 9.02
CA ALA A 65 -13.35 4.55 7.78
C ALA A 65 -12.55 3.82 6.68
N PHE A 66 -12.22 2.56 6.94
CA PHE A 66 -11.76 1.59 5.94
C PHE A 66 -12.51 0.25 6.13
N PRO A 67 -12.52 -0.66 5.16
CA PRO A 67 -13.15 -1.97 5.30
C PRO A 67 -12.20 -2.93 6.03
N GLY A 68 -12.17 -2.85 7.36
CA GLY A 68 -11.40 -3.76 8.20
C GLY A 68 -11.25 -3.26 9.63
N GLY A 69 -10.50 -4.05 10.41
CA GLY A 69 -10.09 -3.76 11.78
C GLY A 69 -8.57 -3.62 11.92
N ILE A 70 -8.12 -3.50 13.17
CA ILE A 70 -6.70 -3.42 13.52
C ILE A 70 -5.98 -4.72 13.14
N GLU A 71 -6.69 -5.84 13.25
CA GLU A 71 -6.22 -7.17 12.92
C GLU A 71 -5.93 -7.31 11.42
N ASP A 72 -6.82 -6.78 10.57
CA ASP A 72 -6.64 -6.76 9.12
C ASP A 72 -5.43 -5.90 8.72
N LEU A 73 -5.16 -4.81 9.44
CA LEU A 73 -3.95 -4.01 9.21
C LEU A 73 -2.68 -4.80 9.51
N ARG A 74 -2.66 -5.60 10.59
CA ARG A 74 -1.49 -6.44 10.91
C ARG A 74 -1.29 -7.52 9.86
N GLU A 75 -2.35 -8.24 9.49
CA GLU A 75 -2.29 -9.27 8.45
C GLU A 75 -1.80 -8.67 7.11
N TYR A 76 -2.28 -7.48 6.75
CA TYR A 76 -1.86 -6.79 5.54
C TYR A 76 -0.38 -6.36 5.58
N VAL A 77 0.13 -5.92 6.72
CA VAL A 77 1.58 -5.65 6.90
C VAL A 77 2.41 -6.93 6.72
N MET A 78 1.93 -8.07 7.22
CA MET A 78 2.60 -9.36 7.02
C MET A 78 2.59 -9.78 5.54
N GLU A 79 1.48 -9.56 4.82
CA GLU A 79 1.40 -9.79 3.38
C GLU A 79 2.42 -8.94 2.60
N LEU A 80 2.53 -7.65 2.92
CA LEU A 80 3.55 -6.76 2.34
C LEU A 80 4.98 -7.14 2.73
N SER A 81 5.15 -7.98 3.75
CA SER A 81 6.43 -8.54 4.19
C SER A 81 6.67 -9.97 3.66
N GLY A 82 5.85 -10.43 2.72
CA GLY A 82 6.06 -11.69 2.00
C GLY A 82 5.43 -12.93 2.64
N ALA A 83 4.63 -12.78 3.71
CA ALA A 83 4.04 -13.91 4.42
C ALA A 83 3.09 -14.78 3.58
N LYS A 84 2.64 -14.27 2.41
CA LYS A 84 1.71 -14.93 1.49
C LYS A 84 2.23 -15.01 0.06
N ASP A 85 3.53 -14.85 -0.18
CA ASP A 85 4.09 -14.86 -1.54
C ASP A 85 3.85 -16.18 -2.30
N HIS A 86 3.58 -17.27 -1.59
CA HIS A 86 3.23 -18.57 -2.16
C HIS A 86 1.73 -18.74 -2.47
N TRP A 87 0.88 -17.80 -2.05
CA TRP A 87 -0.57 -17.80 -2.33
C TRP A 87 -0.91 -17.25 -3.72
N VAL A 88 0.08 -17.23 -4.62
CA VAL A 88 -0.12 -16.80 -6.01
C VAL A 88 -0.34 -18.00 -6.90
N LYS A 89 -1.15 -17.80 -7.94
CA LYS A 89 -1.48 -18.84 -8.91
C LYS A 89 -0.30 -19.20 -9.79
N ASN A 90 -0.39 -20.35 -10.43
CA ASN A 90 0.43 -20.65 -11.59
C ASN A 90 -0.15 -19.88 -12.79
N LEU A 91 0.61 -18.96 -13.38
CA LEU A 91 0.09 -18.04 -14.40
C LEU A 91 -0.40 -18.75 -15.66
N ASN A 92 0.16 -19.91 -15.98
CA ASN A 92 -0.25 -20.75 -17.11
C ASN A 92 -1.39 -21.73 -16.79
N ASP A 93 -1.95 -21.70 -15.58
CA ASP A 93 -3.11 -22.50 -15.19
C ASP A 93 -4.37 -21.61 -15.06
N PRO A 94 -5.26 -21.61 -16.06
CA PRO A 94 -6.46 -20.78 -16.02
C PRO A 94 -7.49 -21.25 -14.98
N ALA A 95 -7.36 -22.47 -14.42
CA ALA A 95 -8.24 -22.97 -13.38
C ALA A 95 -7.74 -22.63 -11.97
N ASP A 96 -6.50 -22.13 -11.83
CA ASP A 96 -5.94 -21.71 -10.55
C ASP A 96 -6.45 -20.31 -10.18
N THR A 97 -7.36 -20.26 -9.20
CA THR A 97 -8.05 -19.02 -8.79
C THR A 97 -7.35 -18.26 -7.67
N ARG A 98 -6.12 -18.66 -7.33
CA ARG A 98 -5.27 -17.93 -6.38
C ARG A 98 -4.85 -16.57 -6.96
N TRP A 99 -4.17 -15.75 -6.16
CA TRP A 99 -3.85 -14.38 -6.57
C TRP A 99 -2.89 -14.34 -7.76
N GLU A 100 -3.06 -13.34 -8.63
CA GLU A 100 -2.16 -13.09 -9.76
C GLU A 100 -0.73 -12.77 -9.28
N TYR A 101 -0.61 -12.07 -8.16
CA TYR A 101 0.65 -11.62 -7.58
C TYR A 101 0.45 -11.21 -6.11
N THR A 102 1.56 -11.07 -5.38
CA THR A 102 1.66 -10.25 -4.17
C THR A 102 2.58 -9.06 -4.45
N TYR A 103 2.36 -7.92 -3.79
CA TYR A 103 3.28 -6.78 -3.94
C TYR A 103 4.69 -7.16 -3.53
N HIS A 104 4.86 -7.83 -2.39
CA HIS A 104 6.17 -8.26 -1.92
C HIS A 104 6.83 -9.21 -2.92
N GLY A 105 6.12 -10.21 -3.45
CA GLY A 105 6.64 -11.09 -4.49
C GLY A 105 7.16 -10.33 -5.72
N ARG A 106 6.42 -9.33 -6.21
CA ARG A 106 6.89 -8.49 -7.33
C ARG A 106 8.12 -7.64 -6.96
N LEU A 107 8.28 -7.24 -5.70
CA LEU A 107 9.39 -6.42 -5.23
C LEU A 107 10.65 -7.24 -4.94
N ALA A 108 10.53 -8.37 -4.23
CA ALA A 108 11.64 -9.22 -3.80
C ALA A 108 12.06 -10.28 -4.86
N ASN A 109 11.20 -10.55 -5.84
CA ASN A 109 11.38 -11.62 -6.82
C ASN A 109 11.15 -11.12 -8.27
N TYR A 110 11.51 -9.87 -8.55
CA TYR A 110 11.20 -9.22 -9.82
C TYR A 110 11.83 -9.94 -11.02
N GLY A 111 11.05 -10.19 -12.07
CA GLY A 111 11.45 -10.94 -13.25
C GLY A 111 11.07 -12.42 -13.23
N SER A 112 10.53 -12.91 -12.11
CA SER A 112 10.12 -14.31 -11.93
C SER A 112 8.68 -14.45 -11.44
N TRP A 113 8.05 -15.58 -11.76
CA TRP A 113 6.66 -15.89 -11.42
C TRP A 113 6.46 -17.40 -11.27
N GLN A 114 5.26 -17.85 -10.89
CA GLN A 114 4.93 -19.27 -10.77
C GLN A 114 4.21 -19.78 -12.05
N GLU A 115 4.58 -20.98 -12.50
CA GLU A 115 3.91 -21.73 -13.58
C GLU A 115 3.90 -23.22 -13.24
N LYS A 116 3.03 -24.00 -13.89
CA LYS A 116 3.07 -25.46 -13.87
C LYS A 116 3.92 -25.99 -15.03
N GLN A 117 4.88 -26.86 -14.72
CA GLN A 117 5.59 -27.70 -15.69
C GLN A 117 5.51 -29.15 -15.21
N ASP A 118 5.12 -30.07 -16.10
CA ASP A 118 4.89 -31.49 -15.77
C ASP A 118 4.00 -31.71 -14.54
N GLY A 119 2.97 -30.87 -14.40
CA GLY A 119 2.01 -30.92 -13.29
C GLY A 119 2.51 -30.37 -11.96
N LYS A 120 3.73 -29.83 -11.89
CA LYS A 120 4.32 -29.28 -10.66
C LYS A 120 4.52 -27.77 -10.76
N PRO A 121 4.28 -27.00 -9.68
CA PRO A 121 4.67 -25.61 -9.60
C PRO A 121 6.18 -25.46 -9.75
N VAL A 122 6.59 -24.56 -10.63
CA VAL A 122 7.97 -24.17 -10.84
C VAL A 122 8.07 -22.64 -10.93
N ARG A 123 9.25 -22.12 -10.59
CA ARG A 123 9.55 -20.70 -10.75
C ARG A 123 10.05 -20.45 -12.16
N ALA A 124 9.27 -19.70 -12.93
CA ALA A 124 9.58 -19.28 -14.29
C ALA A 124 10.22 -17.87 -14.31
N GLY A 125 10.58 -17.42 -15.50
CA GLY A 125 11.24 -16.14 -15.75
C GLY A 125 12.74 -16.23 -16.01
N GLY A 126 13.28 -15.27 -16.76
CA GLY A 126 14.69 -15.25 -17.16
C GLY A 126 15.65 -14.80 -16.07
N PHE A 127 15.14 -14.18 -15.00
CA PHE A 127 15.91 -13.66 -13.88
C PHE A 127 15.04 -13.46 -12.64
N SER A 128 15.68 -13.26 -11.49
CA SER A 128 15.01 -12.84 -10.26
C SER A 128 15.84 -11.79 -9.56
N ILE A 129 15.26 -10.62 -9.29
CA ILE A 129 15.92 -9.50 -8.63
C ILE A 129 15.18 -9.18 -7.33
N ASP A 130 15.92 -9.23 -6.24
CA ASP A 130 15.48 -8.67 -4.95
C ASP A 130 15.72 -7.16 -4.96
N GLN A 131 14.67 -6.41 -5.31
CA GLN A 131 14.74 -4.95 -5.36
C GLN A 131 14.72 -4.34 -3.95
N VAL A 132 14.19 -5.04 -2.93
CA VAL A 132 14.17 -4.58 -1.54
C VAL A 132 15.61 -4.50 -1.03
N GLU A 133 16.36 -5.60 -1.15
CA GLU A 133 17.79 -5.64 -0.83
C GLU A 133 18.58 -4.64 -1.69
N GLY A 134 18.29 -4.59 -3.00
CA GLY A 134 18.97 -3.67 -3.91
C GLY A 134 18.82 -2.19 -3.52
N VAL A 135 17.64 -1.79 -3.06
CA VAL A 135 17.36 -0.44 -2.54
C VAL A 135 18.10 -0.19 -1.22
N ILE A 136 18.00 -1.12 -0.26
CA ILE A 136 18.67 -1.02 1.05
C ILE A 136 20.18 -0.88 0.87
N ALA A 137 20.81 -1.81 0.13
CA ALA A 137 22.25 -1.79 -0.12
C ALA A 137 22.70 -0.48 -0.79
N LYS A 138 21.89 0.05 -1.71
CA LYS A 138 22.19 1.31 -2.39
C LYS A 138 22.11 2.50 -1.42
N LEU A 139 21.11 2.56 -0.55
CA LEU A 139 20.96 3.63 0.44
C LEU A 139 22.03 3.57 1.53
N VAL A 140 22.45 2.37 1.95
CA VAL A 140 23.60 2.19 2.87
C VAL A 140 24.89 2.72 2.25
N LYS A 141 25.14 2.39 0.97
CA LYS A 141 26.34 2.81 0.26
C LYS A 141 26.33 4.30 -0.13
N GLN A 142 25.16 4.82 -0.49
CA GLN A 142 24.98 6.17 -1.03
C GLN A 142 23.63 6.77 -0.57
N PRO A 143 23.55 7.31 0.65
CA PRO A 143 22.30 7.79 1.25
C PRO A 143 21.54 8.82 0.40
N PHE A 144 22.29 9.74 -0.22
CA PHE A 144 21.74 10.83 -1.04
C PHE A 144 21.32 10.41 -2.47
N THR A 145 21.39 9.12 -2.80
CA THR A 145 21.10 8.62 -4.15
C THR A 145 19.68 8.98 -4.61
N ARG A 146 19.53 9.20 -5.91
CA ARG A 146 18.23 9.42 -6.57
C ARG A 146 17.72 8.14 -7.25
N GLN A 147 18.45 7.04 -7.13
CA GLN A 147 18.26 5.79 -7.89
C GLN A 147 17.78 4.62 -7.01
N ALA A 148 17.37 4.89 -5.78
CA ALA A 148 16.77 3.90 -4.90
C ALA A 148 15.27 3.79 -5.24
N GLN A 149 14.96 2.91 -6.19
CA GLN A 149 13.60 2.67 -6.67
C GLN A 149 13.39 1.18 -6.89
N MET A 150 12.16 0.74 -6.62
CA MET A 150 11.66 -0.59 -6.92
C MET A 150 10.31 -0.49 -7.63
N ILE A 151 10.01 -1.45 -8.50
CA ILE A 151 8.82 -1.48 -9.35
C ILE A 151 8.13 -2.84 -9.32
N THR A 152 6.88 -2.91 -9.76
CA THR A 152 6.08 -4.14 -9.75
C THR A 152 5.65 -4.58 -11.15
N TRP A 153 5.43 -3.62 -12.06
CA TRP A 153 4.93 -3.87 -13.40
C TRP A 153 5.94 -4.66 -14.25
N MET A 154 5.47 -5.74 -14.87
CA MET A 154 6.20 -6.60 -15.80
C MET A 154 5.44 -6.63 -17.13
N PRO A 155 5.87 -5.87 -18.16
CA PRO A 155 5.13 -5.76 -19.42
C PRO A 155 4.83 -7.09 -20.11
N ASN A 156 5.68 -8.10 -19.92
CA ASN A 156 5.50 -9.45 -20.47
C ASN A 156 4.34 -10.25 -19.83
N ILE A 157 3.78 -9.78 -18.70
CA ILE A 157 2.67 -10.42 -17.99
C ILE A 157 1.48 -9.46 -17.89
N ASP A 158 1.74 -8.23 -17.45
CA ASP A 158 0.70 -7.36 -16.89
C ASP A 158 -0.12 -6.62 -17.95
N LEU A 159 0.27 -6.69 -19.23
CA LEU A 159 -0.53 -6.15 -20.35
C LEU A 159 -1.80 -6.98 -20.62
N GLU A 160 -1.79 -8.27 -20.27
CA GLU A 160 -2.91 -9.19 -20.50
C GLU A 160 -3.47 -9.79 -19.20
N CYS A 161 -2.81 -9.52 -18.06
CA CYS A 161 -3.26 -9.95 -16.73
C CYS A 161 -4.63 -9.34 -16.40
N TYR A 162 -5.54 -10.15 -15.86
CA TYR A 162 -6.89 -9.71 -15.48
C TYR A 162 -6.85 -8.69 -14.34
N ASP A 163 -6.06 -8.98 -13.30
CA ASP A 163 -5.81 -8.09 -12.17
C ASP A 163 -4.30 -7.78 -12.08
N PRO A 164 -3.78 -6.81 -12.86
CA PRO A 164 -2.37 -6.47 -12.82
C PRO A 164 -2.00 -5.64 -11.57
N PRO A 165 -0.70 -5.48 -11.22
CA PRO A 165 -0.28 -4.72 -10.06
C PRO A 165 -0.76 -3.27 -10.09
N CYS A 166 -1.42 -2.83 -9.02
CA CYS A 166 -1.90 -1.45 -8.85
C CYS A 166 -0.77 -0.50 -8.41
N LEU A 167 -0.01 -0.88 -7.38
CA LEU A 167 1.30 -0.27 -7.08
C LEU A 167 2.18 -0.34 -8.32
N GLN A 168 2.90 0.74 -8.66
CA GLN A 168 3.83 0.82 -9.80
C GLN A 168 5.27 1.00 -9.35
N SER A 169 5.51 1.85 -8.34
CA SER A 169 6.86 2.10 -7.86
C SER A 169 6.89 2.60 -6.43
N LEU A 170 7.97 2.26 -5.73
CA LEU A 170 8.40 2.93 -4.50
C LEU A 170 9.78 3.52 -4.74
N TRP A 171 9.93 4.79 -4.38
CA TRP A 171 11.19 5.52 -4.46
C TRP A 171 11.55 6.04 -3.09
N TYR A 172 12.83 5.91 -2.74
CA TYR A 172 13.36 6.30 -1.45
C TYR A 172 14.55 7.24 -1.60
N ARG A 173 14.73 8.11 -0.60
CA ARG A 173 15.94 8.92 -0.46
C ARG A 173 16.19 9.25 1.01
N LEU A 174 17.43 9.11 1.45
CA LEU A 174 17.83 9.60 2.77
C LEU A 174 18.27 11.05 2.68
N MET A 175 17.81 11.84 3.65
CA MET A 175 18.33 13.16 3.94
C MET A 175 19.05 13.08 5.29
N GLU A 176 20.37 13.18 5.27
CA GLU A 176 21.18 13.16 6.48
C GLU A 176 21.09 14.52 7.17
N ASP A 177 20.79 14.51 8.47
CA ASP A 177 20.89 15.67 9.33
C ASP A 177 22.22 15.60 10.10
N GLU A 178 23.13 16.53 9.79
CA GLU A 178 24.46 16.57 10.40
C GLU A 178 24.43 17.05 11.85
N THR A 179 23.30 17.61 12.32
CA THR A 179 23.22 18.23 13.66
C THR A 179 22.96 17.22 14.78
N ASP A 180 22.22 16.14 14.52
CA ASP A 180 21.79 15.16 15.53
C ASP A 180 22.11 13.70 15.16
N GLY A 181 22.76 13.46 14.01
CA GLY A 181 23.10 12.12 13.53
C GLY A 181 21.88 11.30 13.09
N VAL A 182 20.73 11.93 12.91
CA VAL A 182 19.52 11.32 12.37
C VAL A 182 19.52 11.43 10.85
N SER A 183 19.05 10.39 10.16
CA SER A 183 18.77 10.45 8.73
C SER A 183 17.29 10.19 8.46
N TRP A 184 16.71 10.98 7.57
CA TRP A 184 15.28 11.00 7.28
C TRP A 184 14.99 10.28 5.96
N LEU A 185 14.36 9.12 6.03
CA LEU A 185 13.94 8.31 4.90
C LEU A 185 12.66 8.89 4.29
N ASN A 186 12.82 9.62 3.18
CA ASN A 186 11.70 10.15 2.42
C ASN A 186 11.21 9.09 1.42
N CYS A 187 9.90 8.99 1.25
CA CYS A 187 9.29 7.99 0.37
C CYS A 187 8.33 8.64 -0.63
N ASN A 188 8.38 8.20 -1.89
CA ASN A 188 7.37 8.47 -2.90
C ASN A 188 6.82 7.13 -3.42
N ILE A 189 5.51 6.95 -3.37
CA ILE A 189 4.81 5.74 -3.82
C ILE A 189 3.85 6.12 -4.94
N ARG A 190 3.80 5.29 -5.99
CA ARG A 190 2.96 5.54 -7.17
C ARG A 190 2.06 4.35 -7.45
N PHE A 191 0.79 4.61 -7.64
CA PHE A 191 -0.25 3.66 -8.03
C PHE A 191 -0.86 4.08 -9.36
N ARG A 192 -1.08 3.14 -10.28
CA ARG A 192 -1.84 3.41 -11.52
C ARG A 192 -3.36 3.50 -11.25
N SER A 193 -3.81 2.83 -10.19
CA SER A 193 -5.21 2.69 -9.80
C SER A 193 -5.23 2.39 -8.31
N ASN A 194 -6.01 3.13 -7.52
CA ASN A 194 -6.09 2.94 -6.09
C ASN A 194 -7.53 3.19 -5.61
N ASP A 195 -8.18 2.12 -5.15
CA ASP A 195 -9.50 2.18 -4.54
C ASP A 195 -9.39 2.97 -3.23
N ALA A 196 -9.90 4.19 -3.28
CA ALA A 196 -9.87 5.17 -2.21
C ALA A 196 -10.61 4.69 -0.97
N TRP A 197 -11.71 3.95 -1.13
CA TRP A 197 -12.54 3.50 -0.02
C TRP A 197 -12.14 2.09 0.43
N GLY A 198 -11.91 1.19 -0.52
CA GLY A 198 -11.74 -0.23 -0.27
C GLY A 198 -10.33 -0.65 0.14
N ALA A 199 -9.28 0.09 -0.26
CA ALA A 199 -7.90 -0.39 -0.13
C ALA A 199 -6.87 0.67 0.29
N SER A 200 -7.06 1.92 -0.13
CA SER A 200 -6.07 3.01 -0.02
C SER A 200 -5.52 3.20 1.40
N PHE A 201 -6.39 3.19 2.41
CA PHE A 201 -5.95 3.32 3.80
C PHE A 201 -4.99 2.19 4.22
N MET A 202 -5.39 0.93 3.98
CA MET A 202 -4.58 -0.24 4.29
C MET A 202 -3.26 -0.23 3.51
N ASN A 203 -3.30 0.18 2.23
CA ASN A 203 -2.09 0.30 1.41
C ASN A 203 -1.11 1.33 1.99
N MET A 204 -1.59 2.54 2.32
CA MET A 204 -0.75 3.58 2.90
C MET A 204 -0.19 3.16 4.27
N PHE A 205 -1.04 2.66 5.17
CA PHE A 205 -0.61 2.16 6.47
C PHE A 205 0.46 1.06 6.31
N GLY A 206 0.16 0.06 5.46
CA GLY A 206 1.04 -1.07 5.21
C GLY A 206 2.42 -0.63 4.70
N PHE A 207 2.48 0.28 3.73
CA PHE A 207 3.76 0.76 3.21
C PHE A 207 4.51 1.72 4.14
N ILE A 208 3.83 2.44 5.02
CA ILE A 208 4.47 3.21 6.09
C ILE A 208 5.18 2.25 7.05
N ILE A 209 4.48 1.21 7.50
CA ILE A 209 5.05 0.20 8.40
C ILE A 209 6.16 -0.59 7.71
N PHE A 210 5.98 -1.00 6.45
CA PHE A 210 7.05 -1.63 5.64
C PHE A 210 8.29 -0.73 5.53
N SER A 211 8.10 0.56 5.27
CA SER A 211 9.22 1.51 5.17
C SER A 211 9.95 1.69 6.51
N ARG A 212 9.23 1.62 7.64
CA ARG A 212 9.80 1.67 8.99
C ARG A 212 10.55 0.38 9.34
N ASP A 213 9.87 -0.76 9.22
CA ASP A 213 10.32 -2.04 9.80
C ASP A 213 11.24 -2.83 8.89
N VAL A 214 11.17 -2.61 7.57
CA VAL A 214 12.02 -3.31 6.59
C VAL A 214 13.12 -2.38 6.10
N ILE A 215 12.76 -1.24 5.51
CA ILE A 215 13.75 -0.36 4.85
C ILE A 215 14.58 0.41 5.89
N ALA A 216 13.95 1.22 6.74
CA ALA A 216 14.65 2.07 7.70
C ALA A 216 15.39 1.25 8.77
N ALA A 217 14.75 0.21 9.31
CA ALA A 217 15.35 -0.67 10.31
C ALA A 217 16.62 -1.37 9.79
N GLU A 218 16.61 -1.90 8.56
CA GLU A 218 17.77 -2.59 8.01
C GLU A 218 18.91 -1.63 7.64
N ILE A 219 18.59 -0.44 7.13
CA ILE A 219 19.59 0.61 6.91
C ILE A 219 20.21 1.04 8.25
N SER A 220 19.38 1.25 9.29
CA SER A 220 19.83 1.58 10.65
C SER A 220 20.79 0.52 11.18
N ARG A 221 20.41 -0.76 11.08
CA ARG A 221 21.23 -1.90 11.52
C ARG A 221 22.58 -1.96 10.80
N ARG A 222 22.62 -1.72 9.49
CA ARG A 222 23.86 -1.79 8.67
C ARG A 222 24.78 -0.58 8.85
N THR A 223 24.23 0.59 9.14
CA THR A 223 24.98 1.85 9.20
C THR A 223 25.32 2.29 10.62
N GLY A 224 24.58 1.80 11.62
CA GLY A 224 24.64 2.27 13.00
C GLY A 224 24.01 3.66 13.21
N LYS A 225 23.35 4.22 12.18
CA LYS A 225 22.69 5.54 12.26
C LYS A 225 21.22 5.40 12.61
N THR A 226 20.69 6.39 13.32
CA THR A 226 19.23 6.48 13.54
C THR A 226 18.54 6.88 12.25
N ILE A 227 17.72 5.99 11.68
CA ILE A 227 16.91 6.28 10.51
C ILE A 227 15.46 6.53 10.94
N LYS A 228 14.97 7.75 10.76
CA LYS A 228 13.55 8.12 10.96
C LYS A 228 12.84 8.22 9.62
N LEU A 229 11.51 8.09 9.62
CA LEU A 229 10.73 8.36 8.42
C LEU A 229 10.61 9.87 8.22
N GLY A 230 10.92 10.33 7.01
CA GLY A 230 10.52 11.64 6.53
C GLY A 230 9.12 11.56 5.91
N ARG A 231 8.78 12.56 5.08
CA ARG A 231 7.45 12.60 4.44
C ARG A 231 7.18 11.38 3.57
N LEU A 232 5.92 10.95 3.56
CA LEU A 232 5.37 10.08 2.53
C LEU A 232 4.68 10.94 1.47
N ASN A 233 5.01 10.73 0.20
CA ASN A 233 4.20 11.22 -0.92
C ASN A 233 3.54 10.04 -1.63
N TRP A 234 2.23 10.11 -1.79
CA TRP A 234 1.39 9.08 -2.39
C TRP A 234 0.74 9.63 -3.67
N GLN A 235 1.01 8.96 -4.78
CA GLN A 235 0.51 9.35 -6.09
C GLN A 235 -0.38 8.23 -6.61
N ALA A 236 -1.58 8.58 -7.06
CA ALA A 236 -2.49 7.65 -7.72
C ALA A 236 -2.99 8.26 -9.02
N ASP A 237 -2.73 7.60 -10.15
CA ASP A 237 -3.16 8.08 -11.47
C ASP A 237 -4.69 8.09 -11.57
N SER A 238 -5.33 7.04 -11.03
CA SER A 238 -6.78 6.93 -10.77
C SER A 238 -7.02 6.59 -9.30
N TYR A 239 -7.36 7.61 -8.50
CA TYR A 239 -7.84 7.51 -7.13
C TYR A 239 -9.37 7.58 -7.15
N HIS A 240 -10.04 6.50 -6.75
CA HIS A 240 -11.46 6.35 -7.06
C HIS A 240 -12.29 5.71 -5.95
N ILE A 241 -13.57 6.03 -5.92
CA ILE A 241 -14.58 5.30 -5.13
C ILE A 241 -15.55 4.68 -6.13
N TYR A 242 -15.69 3.36 -6.10
CA TYR A 242 -16.61 2.66 -6.99
C TYR A 242 -18.06 3.14 -6.81
N GLY A 243 -18.79 3.14 -7.93
CA GLY A 243 -20.22 3.42 -8.02
C GLY A 243 -21.06 2.85 -6.86
N LYS A 244 -20.87 1.55 -6.64
CA LYS A 244 -21.56 0.74 -5.62
C LYS A 244 -21.24 1.16 -4.18
N ASP A 245 -20.06 1.75 -3.93
CA ASP A 245 -19.54 2.01 -2.58
C ASP A 245 -19.80 3.45 -2.11
N ILE A 246 -20.17 4.36 -3.01
CA ILE A 246 -20.43 5.78 -2.68
C ILE A 246 -21.50 5.94 -1.60
N ALA A 247 -22.56 5.13 -1.64
CA ALA A 247 -23.64 5.21 -0.65
C ALA A 247 -23.15 4.83 0.77
N ASP A 248 -22.30 3.81 0.87
CA ASP A 248 -21.67 3.42 2.14
C ASP A 248 -20.70 4.49 2.63
N ALA A 249 -19.81 4.97 1.74
CA ALA A 249 -18.86 6.04 2.04
C ALA A 249 -19.55 7.30 2.55
N LYS A 250 -20.67 7.67 1.93
CA LYS A 250 -21.47 8.82 2.36
C LYS A 250 -22.06 8.63 3.76
N LYS A 251 -22.67 7.47 4.02
CA LYS A 251 -23.29 7.16 5.32
C LYS A 251 -22.27 7.06 6.45
N ARG A 252 -21.09 6.49 6.19
CA ARG A 252 -20.06 6.20 7.20
C ARG A 252 -19.11 7.36 7.45
N LEU A 253 -18.84 8.19 6.45
CA LEU A 253 -17.92 9.31 6.55
C LEU A 253 -18.58 10.65 6.23
N PHE A 254 -18.97 10.88 4.97
CA PHE A 254 -19.27 12.24 4.48
C PHE A 254 -20.43 12.93 5.22
N ASP A 255 -21.53 12.21 5.50
CA ASP A 255 -22.68 12.76 6.23
C ASP A 255 -22.40 12.98 7.73
N ARG A 256 -21.26 12.46 8.24
CA ARG A 256 -20.86 12.53 9.64
C ARG A 256 -19.73 13.52 9.92
N LEU A 257 -19.13 14.12 8.88
CA LEU A 257 -17.99 15.04 9.05
C LEU A 257 -18.32 16.22 9.96
N SER A 258 -19.57 16.70 9.95
CA SER A 258 -20.03 17.81 10.81
C SER A 258 -20.41 17.39 12.24
N GLN A 259 -20.43 16.09 12.54
CA GLN A 259 -20.94 15.53 13.80
C GLN A 259 -19.85 15.27 14.84
N GLY A 260 -18.57 15.54 14.52
CA GLY A 260 -17.46 15.30 15.42
C GLY A 260 -16.11 15.73 14.85
N THR A 261 -15.07 15.52 15.63
CA THR A 261 -13.68 15.85 15.27
C THR A 261 -12.99 14.67 14.58
N LEU A 262 -11.79 14.90 14.04
CA LEU A 262 -10.95 13.82 13.52
C LEU A 262 -10.63 12.77 14.59
N ALA A 263 -10.44 13.19 15.85
CA ALA A 263 -10.17 12.27 16.97
C ALA A 263 -11.31 11.27 17.18
N ASP A 264 -12.56 11.68 17.02
CA ASP A 264 -13.72 10.78 17.12
C ASP A 264 -13.74 9.72 16.02
N ARG A 265 -13.11 10.00 14.87
CA ARG A 265 -13.05 9.14 13.68
C ARG A 265 -11.71 8.43 13.51
N SER A 266 -10.82 8.52 14.48
CA SER A 266 -9.51 7.91 14.42
C SER A 266 -9.11 7.21 15.71
N TYR A 267 -8.07 6.39 15.63
CA TYR A 267 -7.37 5.81 16.75
C TYR A 267 -5.94 6.32 16.76
N GLU A 268 -5.40 6.50 17.96
CA GLU A 268 -3.97 6.63 18.14
C GLU A 268 -3.35 5.24 18.00
N PHE A 269 -2.39 5.05 17.10
CA PHE A 269 -1.73 3.76 16.96
C PHE A 269 -0.92 3.43 18.22
N THR A 270 -0.37 4.42 18.91
CA THR A 270 0.34 4.24 20.19
C THR A 270 -0.56 3.90 21.38
N ASP A 271 -1.89 3.89 21.25
CA ASP A 271 -2.77 3.47 22.34
C ASP A 271 -2.47 2.02 22.76
N PRO A 272 -2.29 1.73 24.06
CA PRO A 272 -1.93 0.38 24.52
C PRO A 272 -2.91 -0.72 24.09
N THR A 273 -4.21 -0.42 24.04
CA THR A 273 -5.24 -1.37 23.61
C THR A 273 -5.10 -1.66 22.12
N ILE A 274 -4.86 -0.62 21.31
CA ILE A 274 -4.64 -0.77 19.86
C ILE A 274 -3.35 -1.55 19.59
N GLN A 275 -2.28 -1.29 20.34
CA GLN A 275 -1.02 -2.05 20.23
C GLN A 275 -1.19 -3.52 20.62
N GLU A 276 -1.97 -3.81 21.67
CA GLU A 276 -2.29 -5.18 22.08
C GLU A 276 -3.05 -5.91 20.95
N MET A 277 -4.16 -5.35 20.46
CA MET A 277 -4.92 -5.89 19.34
C MET A 277 -4.03 -6.13 18.10
N TYR A 278 -3.20 -5.16 17.74
CA TYR A 278 -2.31 -5.24 16.59
C TYR A 278 -1.25 -6.34 16.75
N THR A 279 -0.74 -6.55 17.96
CA THR A 279 0.29 -7.56 18.25
C THR A 279 -0.32 -8.96 18.29
N GLU A 280 -1.46 -9.14 18.96
CA GLU A 280 -2.15 -10.42 19.04
C GLU A 280 -2.63 -10.92 17.67
N ALA A 281 -3.03 -9.99 16.80
CA ALA A 281 -3.44 -10.30 15.44
C ALA A 281 -2.37 -11.03 14.62
N GLU A 282 -1.08 -10.83 14.93
CA GLU A 282 0.00 -11.53 14.23
C GLU A 282 -0.08 -13.05 14.44
N ALA A 283 -0.33 -13.50 15.68
CA ALA A 283 -0.42 -14.94 15.97
C ALA A 283 -1.58 -15.58 15.22
N ALA A 284 -2.74 -14.90 15.20
CA ALA A 284 -3.91 -15.36 14.47
C ALA A 284 -3.67 -15.40 12.95
N ALA A 285 -3.02 -14.36 12.40
CA ALA A 285 -2.65 -14.31 10.99
C ALA A 285 -1.66 -15.41 10.60
N ARG A 286 -0.67 -15.72 11.46
CA ARG A 286 0.27 -16.84 11.24
C ARG A 286 -0.44 -18.18 11.22
N GLU A 287 -1.36 -18.42 12.15
CA GLU A 287 -2.12 -19.67 12.18
C GLU A 287 -3.01 -19.81 10.94
N LYS A 288 -3.72 -18.74 10.54
CA LYS A 288 -4.49 -18.70 9.29
C LYS A 288 -3.63 -19.03 8.07
N ILE A 289 -2.39 -18.54 8.03
CA ILE A 289 -1.45 -18.85 6.94
C ILE A 289 -1.06 -20.32 6.97
N ALA A 290 -0.67 -20.84 8.14
CA ALA A 290 -0.31 -22.23 8.30
C ALA A 290 -1.48 -23.19 7.99
N ASP A 291 -2.71 -22.83 8.33
CA ASP A 291 -3.93 -23.57 7.98
C ASP A 291 -4.12 -23.63 6.47
N TYR A 292 -3.96 -22.52 5.76
CA TYR A 292 -4.06 -22.51 4.30
C TYR A 292 -3.03 -23.44 3.67
N ASP A 293 -1.77 -23.37 4.13
CA ASP A 293 -0.64 -24.13 3.61
C ASP A 293 -0.74 -25.63 3.85
N ARG A 294 -1.50 -26.05 4.88
CA ARG A 294 -1.81 -27.48 5.11
C ARG A 294 -2.85 -28.02 4.12
N ASN A 295 -3.67 -27.15 3.55
CA ASN A 295 -4.84 -27.51 2.75
C ASN A 295 -4.66 -27.31 1.23
N HIS A 296 -3.53 -26.75 0.79
CA HIS A 296 -3.23 -26.43 -0.63
C HIS A 296 -1.79 -26.80 -0.98
#